data_AF-A0A847GLR3-F1
#
_entry.id   AF-A0A847GLR3-F1
#
_cell.length_a   1.000
_cell.length_b   1.000
_cell.length_c   1.000
_cell.angle_alpha   90.00
_cell.angle_beta   90.00
_cell.angle_gamma   90.00
#
_symmetry.space_group_name_H-M   'P 1'
#
loop_
_entity.id
_entity.type
_entity.pdbx_description
1 polymer ?
#
loop_
_entity_poly.entity_id
_entity_poly.type
_entity_poly.pdbx_seq_one_letter_code
_entity_poly.pdbx_strand_id
1 'polypeptide(L)'
;MNQHALLISSVDYDRLDPLLRDSVASGRIPRDRLCALRAKLQQAQVLPPSEMPHDVITMNSTVRLRDLDTEDVETYSLAYPGFADGLKNRVSVLAGC
;
A
#
# COMPACT_ATOMS: atom_id res chain seq x y z
N MET A 1 11.31 -18.60 -0.67
CA MET A 1 11.30 -17.17 -1.05
C MET A 1 10.03 -16.92 -1.84
N ASN A 2 8.95 -16.45 -1.21
CA ASN A 2 7.70 -16.20 -1.93
C ASN A 2 7.85 -14.89 -2.71
N GLN A 3 8.28 -15.00 -3.97
CA GLN A 3 8.48 -13.86 -4.87
C GLN A 3 7.16 -13.54 -5.56
N HIS A 4 6.19 -13.04 -4.80
CA HIS A 4 5.02 -12.40 -5.41
C HIS A 4 5.47 -11.03 -5.89
N ALA A 5 5.58 -10.86 -7.20
CA ALA A 5 5.88 -9.57 -7.81
C ALA A 5 4.79 -8.57 -7.39
N LEU A 6 5.20 -7.41 -6.88
CA LEU A 6 4.27 -6.32 -6.59
C LEU A 6 3.72 -5.81 -7.92
N LEU A 7 2.41 -5.89 -8.11
CA LEU A 7 1.71 -5.24 -9.21
C LEU A 7 1.23 -3.87 -8.72
N ILE A 8 1.47 -2.83 -9.51
CA ILE A 8 1.02 -1.48 -9.20
C ILE A 8 0.56 -0.76 -10.46
N SER A 9 -0.48 0.06 -10.34
CA SER A 9 -0.89 0.90 -11.45
C SER A 9 0.13 2.00 -11.71
N SER A 10 0.28 2.43 -12.96
CA SER A 10 1.15 3.57 -13.32
C SER A 10 0.80 4.84 -12.52
N VAL A 11 -0.50 5.08 -12.33
CA VAL A 11 -1.01 6.23 -11.57
C VAL A 11 -0.58 6.17 -10.10
N ASP A 12 -0.63 4.99 -9.47
CA ASP A 12 -0.25 4.85 -8.07
C ASP A 12 1.27 4.90 -7.89
N TYR A 13 2.03 4.36 -8.85
CA TYR A 13 3.50 4.46 -8.84
C TYR A 13 3.95 5.93 -8.84
N ASP A 14 3.42 6.73 -9.78
CA ASP A 14 3.75 8.15 -9.93
C ASP A 14 3.39 8.98 -8.69
N ARG A 15 2.38 8.54 -7.92
CA ARG A 15 1.97 9.19 -6.66
C ARG A 15 2.79 8.72 -5.47
N LEU A 16 3.12 7.44 -5.37
CA LEU A 16 3.83 6.88 -4.21
C LEU A 16 5.32 7.20 -4.19
N ASP A 17 5.97 7.22 -5.35
CA ASP A 17 7.41 7.50 -5.46
C ASP A 17 7.82 8.85 -4.84
N PRO A 18 7.17 10.00 -5.13
CA PRO A 18 7.46 11.26 -4.44
C PRO A 18 7.06 11.24 -2.96
N LEU A 19 5.92 10.64 -2.60
CA LEU A 19 5.50 10.54 -1.19
C LEU A 19 6.52 9.79 -0.33
N LEU A 20 7.13 8.73 -0.86
CA LEU A 20 8.19 8.00 -0.18
C LEU A 20 9.45 8.86 0.00
N ARG A 21 9.84 9.65 -1.01
CA ARG A 21 10.96 10.60 -0.90
C ARG A 21 10.72 11.62 0.20
N ASP A 22 9.54 12.23 0.23
CA ASP A 22 9.19 13.27 1.20
C ASP A 22 9.07 12.70 2.62
N SER A 23 8.57 11.46 2.74
CA SER A 23 8.44 10.77 4.02
C SER A 23 9.79 10.49 4.67
N VAL A 24 10.84 10.18 3.90
CA VAL A 24 12.22 10.05 4.42
C VAL A 24 12.68 11.36 5.04
N ALA A 25 12.37 12.51 4.42
CA ALA A 25 12.75 13.81 4.95
C ALA A 25 12.01 14.16 6.25
N SER A 26 10.77 13.68 6.42
CA SER A 26 9.96 13.97 7.61
C SER A 26 10.39 13.24 8.89
N GLY A 27 11.12 12.11 8.77
CA GLY A 27 11.57 11.31 9.91
C GLY A 27 10.48 10.62 10.74
N ARG A 28 9.19 10.68 10.33
CA ARG A 28 8.05 10.15 11.09
C ARG A 28 7.88 8.64 10.99
N ILE A 29 8.43 8.01 9.95
CA ILE A 29 8.31 6.58 9.69
C ILE A 29 9.71 5.96 9.78
N PRO A 30 9.87 4.78 10.39
CA PRO A 30 11.15 4.08 10.44
C PRO A 30 11.78 3.92 9.05
N ARG A 31 13.06 4.31 8.95
CA ARG A 31 13.79 4.39 7.67
C ARG A 31 13.88 3.04 6.96
N ASP A 32 14.05 1.97 7.72
CA ASP A 32 14.06 0.58 7.27
C ASP A 32 12.76 0.20 6.54
N ARG A 33 11.60 0.58 7.11
CA ARG A 33 10.29 0.35 6.47
C ARG A 33 10.15 1.11 5.16
N LEU A 34 10.53 2.39 5.14
CA LEU A 34 10.50 3.19 3.91
C LEU A 34 11.42 2.62 2.84
N CYS A 35 12.63 2.20 3.22
CA CYS A 35 13.58 1.56 2.31
C CYS A 35 13.04 0.25 1.75
N ALA A 36 12.43 -0.60 2.58
CA ALA A 36 11.84 -1.86 2.13
C ALA A 36 10.68 -1.64 1.14
N LEU A 37 9.77 -0.70 1.43
CA LEU A 37 8.67 -0.38 0.53
C LEU A 37 9.17 0.22 -0.78
N ARG A 38 10.15 1.14 -0.73
CA ARG A 38 10.77 1.72 -1.92
C ARG A 38 11.46 0.65 -2.78
N ALA A 39 12.19 -0.28 -2.16
CA ALA A 39 12.85 -1.37 -2.89
C ALA A 39 11.85 -2.29 -3.60
N LYS A 40 10.72 -2.59 -2.95
CA LYS A 40 9.61 -3.34 -3.58
C LYS A 40 8.99 -2.56 -4.73
N LEU A 41 8.76 -1.26 -4.54
CA LEU A 41 8.19 -0.39 -5.57
C LEU A 41 9.09 -0.33 -6.83
N GLN A 42 10.41 -0.25 -6.64
CA GLN A 42 11.39 -0.24 -7.74
C GLN A 42 11.44 -1.56 -8.53
N GLN A 43 11.05 -2.67 -7.90
CA GLN A 43 10.99 -4.00 -8.52
C GLN A 43 9.57 -4.37 -8.97
N ALA A 44 8.60 -3.46 -8.77
CA ALA A 44 7.20 -3.71 -9.08
C ALA A 44 6.97 -3.74 -10.59
N GLN A 45 6.05 -4.60 -11.02
CA GLN A 45 5.51 -4.54 -12.36
C GLN A 45 4.46 -3.43 -12.42
N VAL A 46 4.76 -2.40 -13.22
CA VAL A 46 3.85 -1.28 -13.44
C VAL A 46 2.95 -1.58 -14.63
N LEU A 47 1.63 -1.54 -14.41
CA LEU A 47 0.63 -1.71 -15.47
C LEU A 47 -0.28 -0.47 -15.58
N PRO A 48 -0.84 -0.18 -16.76
CA PRO A 48 -1.95 0.75 -16.87
C PRO A 48 -3.15 0.32 -16.01
N PRO A 49 -3.94 1.25 -15.44
CA PRO A 49 -5.13 0.90 -14.67
C PRO A 49 -6.13 0.00 -15.43
N SER A 50 -6.21 0.12 -16.75
CA SER A 50 -7.07 -0.69 -17.62
C SER A 50 -6.63 -2.15 -17.74
N GLU A 51 -5.38 -2.45 -17.41
CA GLU A 51 -4.80 -3.80 -17.49
C GLU A 51 -4.63 -4.45 -16.12
N MET A 52 -5.07 -3.77 -15.04
CA MET A 52 -4.98 -4.31 -13.70
C MET A 52 -5.93 -5.50 -13.51
N PRO A 53 -5.42 -6.67 -13.05
CA PRO A 53 -6.29 -7.77 -12.67
C PRO A 53 -7.24 -7.39 -11.52
N HIS A 54 -8.45 -7.94 -11.56
CA HIS A 54 -9.52 -7.62 -10.60
C HIS A 54 -9.27 -8.14 -9.17
N ASP A 55 -8.34 -9.07 -9.01
CA ASP A 55 -7.95 -9.68 -7.74
C ASP A 55 -6.73 -8.98 -7.09
N VAL A 56 -6.15 -7.97 -7.75
CA VAL A 56 -5.05 -7.18 -7.19
C VAL A 56 -5.59 -6.02 -6.36
N ILE A 57 -5.13 -5.94 -5.12
CA ILE A 57 -5.44 -4.81 -4.24
C ILE A 57 -4.59 -3.60 -4.69
N THR A 58 -5.26 -2.60 -5.24
CA THR A 58 -4.66 -1.31 -5.61
C THR A 58 -4.98 -0.23 -4.58
N MET A 59 -4.38 0.96 -4.72
CA MET A 59 -4.70 2.08 -3.83
C MET A 59 -6.19 2.44 -3.91
N ASN A 60 -6.75 2.89 -2.81
CA ASN A 60 -8.17 3.23 -2.64
C ASN A 60 -9.14 2.04 -2.77
N SER A 61 -8.64 0.81 -2.85
CA SER A 61 -9.46 -0.40 -2.77
C SER A 61 -9.98 -0.64 -1.34
N THR A 62 -11.17 -1.21 -1.24
CA THR A 62 -11.75 -1.71 0.01
C THR A 62 -11.66 -3.23 0.03
N VAL A 63 -11.07 -3.77 1.09
CA VAL A 63 -10.79 -5.19 1.26
C VAL A 63 -11.44 -5.71 2.53
N ARG A 64 -11.81 -6.99 2.51
CA ARG A 64 -12.25 -7.72 3.70
C ARG A 64 -11.14 -8.64 4.13
N LEU A 65 -10.69 -8.47 5.37
CA LEU A 65 -9.70 -9.32 5.99
C LEU A 65 -10.44 -10.27 6.93
N ARG A 66 -10.06 -11.55 6.91
CA ARG A 66 -10.52 -12.53 7.87
C ARG A 66 -9.34 -12.93 8.73
N ASP A 67 -9.50 -12.80 10.04
CA ASP A 67 -8.58 -13.40 11.01
C ASP A 67 -8.76 -14.93 10.99
N LEU A 68 -7.68 -15.67 10.82
CA LEU A 68 -7.73 -17.12 10.69
C LEU A 68 -7.82 -17.84 12.05
N ASP A 69 -7.48 -17.15 13.14
CA ASP A 69 -7.52 -17.68 14.51
C ASP A 69 -8.89 -17.42 15.17
N THR A 70 -9.48 -16.23 14.94
CA THR A 70 -10.78 -15.85 15.53
C THR A 70 -11.97 -15.99 14.58
N GLU A 71 -11.72 -16.18 13.28
CA GLU A 71 -12.71 -16.12 12.18
C GLU A 71 -13.39 -14.75 11.97
N ASP A 72 -12.98 -13.72 12.74
CA ASP A 72 -13.55 -12.38 12.62
C ASP A 72 -13.26 -11.77 11.25
N VAL A 73 -14.24 -11.04 10.71
CA VAL A 73 -14.11 -10.37 9.42
C VAL A 73 -14.20 -8.87 9.57
N GLU A 74 -13.13 -8.19 9.20
CA GLU A 74 -13.01 -6.74 9.24
C GLU A 74 -12.89 -6.15 7.83
N THR A 75 -13.37 -4.93 7.64
CA THR A 75 -13.34 -4.23 6.35
C THR A 75 -12.45 -3.01 6.46
N TYR A 76 -11.49 -2.91 5.56
CA TYR A 76 -10.51 -1.84 5.50
C TYR A 76 -10.41 -1.24 4.11
N SER A 77 -10.07 0.04 4.01
CA SER A 77 -9.71 0.68 2.75
C SER A 77 -8.25 1.09 2.76
N LEU A 78 -7.52 0.74 1.71
CA LEU A 78 -6.12 1.17 1.54
C LEU A 78 -6.08 2.61 1.04
N ALA A 79 -5.39 3.51 1.74
CA ALA A 79 -5.35 4.93 1.43
C ALA A 79 -3.92 5.50 1.42
N TYR A 80 -3.76 6.64 0.75
CA TYR A 80 -2.53 7.43 0.85
C TYR A 80 -2.43 8.09 2.24
N PRO A 81 -1.22 8.47 2.70
CA PRO A 81 -1.01 9.08 4.02
C PRO A 81 -1.91 10.28 4.34
N GLY A 82 -2.15 11.16 3.36
CA GLY A 82 -3.02 12.33 3.55
C GLY A 82 -4.52 12.02 3.63
N PHE A 83 -4.94 10.79 3.30
CA PHE A 83 -6.34 10.35 3.28
C PHE A 83 -6.62 9.19 4.25
N ALA A 84 -5.64 8.84 5.08
CA ALA A 84 -5.82 7.85 6.12
C ALA A 84 -6.70 8.42 7.24
N ASP A 85 -7.65 7.60 7.70
CA ASP A 85 -8.64 7.96 8.70
C ASP A 85 -8.99 6.69 9.47
N GLY A 86 -8.39 6.55 10.66
CA GLY A 86 -8.58 5.38 11.51
C GLY A 86 -10.02 5.22 11.99
N LEU A 87 -10.80 6.31 12.06
CA LEU A 87 -12.22 6.25 12.42
C LEU A 87 -13.10 5.70 11.28
N LYS A 88 -12.56 5.60 10.06
CA LYS A 88 -13.25 5.08 8.87
C LYS A 88 -12.60 3.82 8.31
N ASN A 89 -11.81 3.10 9.11
CA ASN A 89 -11.04 1.93 8.69
C ASN A 89 -10.17 2.17 7.44
N ARG A 90 -9.67 3.41 7.26
CA ARG A 90 -8.76 3.74 6.16
C ARG A 90 -7.33 3.63 6.64
N VAL A 91 -6.64 2.61 6.14
CA VAL A 91 -5.27 2.31 6.51
C VAL A 91 -4.32 3.00 5.54
N SER A 92 -3.33 3.72 6.05
CA SER A 92 -2.30 4.31 5.20
C SER A 92 -1.39 3.22 4.64
N VAL A 93 -1.01 3.33 3.36
CA VAL A 93 0.09 2.54 2.77
C VAL A 93 1.43 2.72 3.49
N LEU A 94 1.59 3.83 4.24
CA LEU A 94 2.78 4.08 5.07
C LEU A 94 2.52 3.85 6.56
N ALA A 95 1.34 3.35 6.94
CA ALA A 95 1.06 3.02 8.33
C ALA A 95 2.06 1.95 8.79
N GLY A 96 2.74 2.24 9.89
CA GLY A 96 3.52 1.25 10.59
C GLY A 96 2.62 0.46 11.54
N CYS A 97 2.65 -0.87 11.46
CA CYS A 97 2.24 -1.71 12.58
C CYS A 97 3.15 -1.47 13.80
#